data_AF-A0A0S7YX45-F1
#
_entry.id   AF-A0A0S7YX45-F1
#
_cell.length_a   1.000
_cell.length_b   1.000
_cell.length_c   1.000
_cell.angle_alpha   90.00
_cell.angle_beta   90.00
_cell.angle_gamma   90.00
#
_symmetry.space_group_name_H-M   'P 1'
#
loop_
_entity.id
_entity.type
_entity.pdbx_description
1 polymer ?
#
loop_
_entity_poly.entity_id
_entity_poly.type
_entity_poly.pdbx_seq_one_letter_code
_entity_poly.pdbx_strand_id
1 'polypeptide(L)'
;MKQNTHRARRRRNAVIGLLIGLIGSSAGCYRFTEVESTEQVPGLSPWDAGIYAQYVAQNMEELNRRYTGQYEPVEFVVDTAAGSAKVQDLIDPSATALLAEVIAEPDSGSAAIIEAISEVVRLRFEYIPEPEAWAPVGETLLAGRGDCKNLSILLMSALTASGVDAYAAVSNGHMWVRAYDGQQWRILETDTDSDRNQIYRIPGFYEDPLYKIFPDRSLKRIPR
;
A
#
# COMPACT_ATOMS: atom_id res chain seq x y z
N MET A 1 54.76 29.95 -20.49
CA MET A 1 54.53 28.51 -20.19
C MET A 1 53.98 28.40 -18.77
N LYS A 2 52.80 27.76 -18.65
CA LYS A 2 52.11 27.26 -17.45
C LYS A 2 51.55 28.28 -16.43
N GLN A 3 50.24 28.47 -16.57
CA GLN A 3 49.28 28.85 -15.52
C GLN A 3 49.28 27.81 -14.38
N ASN A 4 48.99 28.24 -13.14
CA ASN A 4 48.11 27.49 -12.23
C ASN A 4 47.59 28.38 -11.08
N THR A 5 46.35 28.81 -11.27
CA THR A 5 45.29 29.06 -10.27
C THR A 5 45.17 27.87 -9.28
N HIS A 6 44.76 28.02 -8.02
CA HIS A 6 43.36 28.30 -7.65
C HIS A 6 43.19 28.60 -6.14
N ARG A 7 42.26 29.52 -5.91
CA ARG A 7 41.68 29.97 -4.64
C ARG A 7 41.09 28.85 -3.76
N ALA A 8 41.19 29.13 -2.46
CA ALA A 8 40.43 28.55 -1.36
C ALA A 8 38.94 28.35 -1.67
N ARG A 9 38.40 27.19 -1.25
CA ARG A 9 36.96 26.97 -1.13
C ARG A 9 36.69 26.16 0.14
N ARG A 10 36.23 26.87 1.18
CA ARG A 10 35.48 26.31 2.31
C ARG A 10 34.36 25.44 1.73
N ARG A 11 34.39 24.12 1.95
CA ARG A 11 33.22 23.27 1.74
C ARG A 11 32.43 23.26 3.04
N ARG A 12 31.27 23.93 2.99
CA ARG A 12 30.20 23.84 3.97
C ARG A 12 29.64 22.41 3.91
N ASN A 13 29.39 21.84 5.09
CA ASN A 13 28.56 20.64 5.26
C ASN A 13 27.19 20.92 4.62
N ALA A 14 26.83 20.16 3.59
CA ALA A 14 25.50 20.16 3.01
C ALA A 14 24.74 18.99 3.62
N VAL A 15 23.65 19.34 4.30
CA VAL A 15 22.62 18.47 4.87
C VAL A 15 22.06 17.58 3.76
N ILE A 16 22.15 16.26 3.92
CA ILE A 16 21.44 15.31 3.07
C ILE A 16 20.00 15.26 3.57
N GLY A 17 19.13 16.01 2.90
CA GLY A 17 17.69 15.82 2.97
C GLY A 17 17.25 14.94 1.81
N LEU A 18 16.65 13.80 2.11
CA LEU A 18 15.80 13.09 1.15
C LEU A 18 14.53 12.66 1.90
N LEU A 19 13.42 13.16 1.39
CA LEU A 19 12.09 13.13 1.97
C LEU A 19 11.16 12.73 0.81
N ILE A 20 10.45 11.61 0.94
CA ILE A 20 9.25 11.34 0.14
C ILE A 20 8.18 10.90 1.14
N GLY A 21 7.25 11.82 1.43
CA GLY A 21 5.97 11.54 2.08
C GLY A 21 5.00 10.88 1.08
N LEU A 22 3.84 10.34 1.46
CA LEU A 22 2.92 10.75 2.52
C LEU A 22 2.10 9.53 2.98
N ILE A 23 2.13 9.23 4.28
CA ILE A 23 0.95 8.73 4.99
C ILE A 23 0.79 9.67 6.19
N GLY A 24 0.01 10.74 6.01
CA GLY A 24 -0.30 11.71 7.07
C GLY A 24 -0.54 13.14 6.59
N SER A 25 -1.81 13.46 6.37
CA SER A 25 -2.52 14.73 6.61
C SER A 25 -1.79 16.08 6.44
N SER A 26 -2.32 16.92 5.55
CA SER A 26 -2.37 18.37 5.81
C SER A 26 -3.66 18.97 5.26
N ALA A 27 -4.47 19.52 6.17
CA ALA A 27 -5.58 20.41 5.87
C ALA A 27 -5.10 21.61 5.04
N GLY A 28 -5.83 21.92 3.97
CA GLY A 28 -5.60 23.13 3.18
C GLY A 28 -6.44 23.12 1.90
N CYS A 29 -7.44 24.00 1.84
CA CYS A 29 -8.26 24.21 0.64
C CYS A 29 -7.38 24.44 -0.60
N TYR A 30 -7.45 23.55 -1.59
CA TYR A 30 -7.15 23.90 -2.98
C TYR A 30 -8.22 23.32 -3.90
N ARG A 31 -8.89 24.24 -4.60
CA ARG A 31 -9.86 23.99 -5.66
C ARG A 31 -9.19 23.18 -6.78
N PHE A 32 -9.96 22.27 -7.37
CA PHE A 32 -9.71 21.65 -8.66
C PHE A 32 -9.35 22.70 -9.72
N THR A 33 -8.24 22.49 -10.41
CA THR A 33 -8.02 22.92 -11.80
C THR A 33 -7.41 21.75 -12.56
N GLU A 34 -7.79 21.67 -13.83
CA GLU A 34 -7.58 20.60 -14.80
C GLU A 34 -6.20 19.92 -14.76
N VAL A 35 -6.21 18.60 -15.01
CA VAL A 35 -5.02 17.77 -15.18
C VAL A 35 -4.30 18.19 -16.46
N GLU A 36 -3.38 19.13 -16.34
CA GLU A 36 -2.29 19.29 -17.31
C GLU A 36 -1.24 18.19 -17.06
N SER A 37 -0.72 17.65 -18.17
CA SER A 37 0.29 16.60 -18.23
C SER A 37 1.36 16.73 -17.16
N THR A 38 1.72 15.61 -16.53
CA THR A 38 2.85 15.47 -15.61
C THR A 38 4.16 15.83 -16.30
N GLU A 39 4.48 17.12 -16.40
CA GLU A 39 5.86 17.57 -16.53
C GLU A 39 6.61 17.01 -15.31
N GLN A 40 7.56 16.11 -15.56
CA GLN A 40 8.48 15.62 -14.54
C GLN A 40 9.10 16.82 -13.85
N VAL A 41 8.78 17.01 -12.56
CA VAL A 41 9.39 18.04 -11.73
C VAL A 41 10.91 17.83 -11.78
N PRO A 42 11.70 18.80 -12.28
CA PRO A 42 13.13 18.62 -12.42
C PRO A 42 13.78 18.36 -11.06
N GLY A 43 14.36 17.17 -10.89
CA GLY A 43 15.10 16.79 -9.68
C GLY A 43 14.52 15.62 -8.86
N LEU A 44 13.36 15.06 -9.24
CA LEU A 44 12.92 13.77 -8.71
C LEU A 44 13.63 12.65 -9.48
N SER A 45 14.44 11.85 -8.77
CA SER A 45 15.00 10.62 -9.33
C SER A 45 13.84 9.70 -9.75
N PRO A 46 13.94 8.99 -10.89
CA PRO A 46 13.08 7.85 -11.15
C PRO A 46 13.10 6.90 -9.96
N TRP A 47 11.99 6.16 -9.79
CA TRP A 47 11.90 5.06 -8.84
C TRP A 47 13.12 4.11 -9.00
N ASP A 48 13.78 3.78 -7.89
CA ASP A 48 14.96 2.89 -7.86
C ASP A 48 14.76 1.82 -6.78
N ALA A 49 14.78 0.56 -7.22
CA ALA A 49 14.57 -0.60 -6.36
C ALA A 49 15.60 -0.70 -5.22
N GLY A 50 16.86 -0.33 -5.48
CA GLY A 50 17.94 -0.40 -4.49
C GLY A 50 17.78 0.66 -3.39
N ILE A 51 17.41 1.88 -3.76
CA ILE A 51 17.09 2.96 -2.82
C ILE A 51 15.89 2.58 -1.95
N TYR A 52 14.83 2.04 -2.55
CA TYR A 52 13.65 1.63 -1.80
C TYR A 52 13.94 0.45 -0.87
N ALA A 53 14.73 -0.54 -1.29
CA ALA A 53 15.16 -1.64 -0.43
C ALA A 53 15.93 -1.17 0.80
N GLN A 54 16.85 -0.21 0.63
CA GLN A 54 17.59 0.39 1.75
C GLN A 54 16.66 1.16 2.68
N TYR A 55 15.73 1.93 2.14
CA TYR A 55 14.69 2.61 2.92
C TYR A 55 13.88 1.62 3.75
N VAL A 56 13.40 0.53 3.16
CA VAL A 56 12.62 -0.50 3.87
C VAL A 56 13.43 -1.11 5.00
N ALA A 57 14.67 -1.55 4.73
CA ALA A 57 15.52 -2.15 5.75
C ALA A 57 15.76 -1.22 6.95
N GLN A 58 16.04 0.06 6.71
CA GLN A 58 16.26 1.05 7.76
C GLN A 58 14.97 1.39 8.53
N ASN A 59 13.84 1.53 7.83
CA ASN A 59 12.58 1.86 8.48
C ASN A 59 12.01 0.69 9.28
N MET A 60 12.28 -0.55 8.90
CA MET A 60 11.85 -1.71 9.69
C MET A 60 12.47 -1.72 11.09
N GLU A 61 13.77 -1.44 11.20
CA GLU A 61 14.43 -1.29 12.49
C GLU A 61 13.79 -0.14 13.29
N GLU A 62 13.54 0.98 12.64
CA GLU A 62 12.95 2.16 13.28
C GLU A 62 11.52 1.93 13.77
N LEU A 63 10.67 1.28 12.96
CA LEU A 63 9.32 0.92 13.34
C LEU A 63 9.33 0.00 14.55
N ASN A 64 10.19 -1.01 14.56
CA ASN A 64 10.28 -1.96 15.68
C ASN A 64 10.83 -1.32 16.96
N ARG A 65 11.69 -0.31 16.83
CA ARG A 65 12.18 0.50 17.93
C ARG A 65 11.11 1.45 18.49
N ARG A 66 10.26 2.02 17.64
CA ARG A 66 9.24 3.02 18.04
C ARG A 66 7.92 2.41 18.48
N TYR A 67 7.57 1.23 17.99
CA TYR A 67 6.25 0.64 18.18
C TYR A 67 6.33 -0.73 18.84
N THR A 68 5.35 -1.03 19.67
CA THR A 68 5.14 -2.35 20.28
C THR A 68 4.59 -3.33 19.24
N GLY A 69 4.42 -4.60 19.62
CA GLY A 69 3.64 -5.58 18.82
C GLY A 69 2.13 -5.54 19.11
N GLN A 70 1.68 -4.64 19.99
CA GLN A 70 0.27 -4.49 20.33
C GLN A 70 -0.38 -3.45 19.42
N TYR A 71 -1.70 -3.56 19.26
CA TYR A 71 -2.48 -2.72 18.37
C TYR A 71 -3.66 -2.09 19.12
N GLU A 72 -4.01 -0.86 18.75
CA GLU A 72 -5.18 -0.15 19.25
C GLU A 72 -6.08 0.32 18.09
N PRO A 73 -7.40 0.43 18.29
CA PRO A 73 -8.30 0.99 17.30
C PRO A 73 -7.90 2.42 16.92
N VAL A 74 -7.96 2.73 15.63
CA VAL A 74 -7.71 4.07 15.09
C VAL A 74 -8.71 4.38 14.00
N GLU A 75 -9.08 5.66 13.87
CA GLU A 75 -9.75 6.13 12.67
C GLU A 75 -8.71 6.36 11.58
N PHE A 76 -8.75 5.53 10.53
CA PHE A 76 -7.82 5.63 9.41
C PHE A 76 -8.48 6.40 8.27
N VAL A 77 -8.17 7.69 8.18
CA VAL A 77 -8.71 8.61 7.16
C VAL A 77 -7.71 8.77 6.02
N VAL A 78 -8.22 8.71 4.79
CA VAL A 78 -7.43 8.77 3.55
C VAL A 78 -8.00 9.80 2.59
N ASP A 79 -7.15 10.32 1.71
CA ASP A 79 -7.56 11.26 0.67
C ASP A 79 -8.01 10.51 -0.59
N THR A 80 -9.22 10.83 -1.04
CA THR A 80 -9.86 10.33 -2.26
C THR A 80 -10.04 11.46 -3.26
N ALA A 81 -10.44 11.15 -4.49
CA ALA A 81 -10.81 12.17 -5.48
C ALA A 81 -11.96 13.09 -5.02
N ALA A 82 -12.85 12.60 -4.14
CA ALA A 82 -13.99 13.34 -3.61
C ALA A 82 -13.70 14.09 -2.29
N GLY A 83 -12.47 14.00 -1.76
CA GLY A 83 -12.07 14.53 -0.46
C GLY A 83 -11.63 13.42 0.50
N SER A 84 -11.55 13.72 1.79
CA SER A 84 -11.10 12.74 2.78
C SER A 84 -12.24 11.79 3.20
N ALA A 85 -11.96 10.51 3.33
CA ALA A 85 -12.91 9.47 3.72
C ALA A 85 -12.29 8.51 4.75
N LYS A 86 -13.11 7.84 5.57
CA LYS A 86 -12.62 6.72 6.37
C LYS A 86 -12.33 5.57 5.42
N VAL A 87 -11.24 4.83 5.64
CA VAL A 87 -10.90 3.71 4.77
C VAL A 87 -11.99 2.64 4.74
N GLN A 88 -12.75 2.48 5.82
CA GLN A 88 -13.91 1.59 5.87
C GLN A 88 -14.99 1.95 4.84
N ASP A 89 -15.16 3.24 4.53
CA ASP A 89 -16.15 3.69 3.54
C ASP A 89 -15.75 3.33 2.09
N LEU A 90 -14.49 2.91 1.89
CA LEU A 90 -13.98 2.46 0.59
C LEU A 90 -14.11 0.94 0.39
N ILE A 91 -14.34 0.19 1.47
CA ILE A 91 -14.43 -1.28 1.49
C ILE A 91 -15.88 -1.67 1.18
N ASP A 92 -16.10 -2.49 0.17
CA ASP A 92 -17.44 -2.92 -0.23
C ASP A 92 -17.47 -4.41 -0.61
N PRO A 93 -17.69 -5.31 0.37
CA PRO A 93 -17.82 -6.74 0.10
C PRO A 93 -19.02 -7.05 -0.80
N SER A 94 -20.09 -6.25 -0.74
CA SER A 94 -21.30 -6.48 -1.53
C SER A 94 -21.06 -6.20 -3.02
N ALA A 95 -20.30 -5.16 -3.36
CA ALA A 95 -19.87 -4.89 -4.74
C ALA A 95 -19.02 -6.03 -5.32
N THR A 96 -18.34 -6.81 -4.48
CA THR A 96 -17.52 -7.96 -4.90
C THR A 96 -18.23 -9.32 -4.79
N ALA A 97 -19.50 -9.36 -4.37
CA ALA A 97 -20.22 -10.62 -4.15
C ALA A 97 -20.27 -11.49 -5.42
N LEU A 98 -20.45 -10.89 -6.60
CA LEU A 98 -20.45 -11.63 -7.86
C LEU A 98 -19.08 -12.22 -8.21
N LEU A 99 -17.98 -11.53 -7.85
CA LEU A 99 -16.64 -12.11 -7.99
C LEU A 99 -16.50 -13.31 -7.05
N ALA A 100 -16.94 -13.18 -5.80
CA ALA A 100 -16.93 -14.25 -4.81
C ALA A 100 -17.76 -15.50 -5.23
N GLU A 101 -18.98 -15.29 -5.74
CA GLU A 101 -19.92 -16.36 -6.11
C GLU A 101 -19.49 -17.16 -7.35
N VAL A 102 -18.86 -16.50 -8.33
CA VAL A 102 -18.43 -17.17 -9.58
C VAL A 102 -17.21 -18.06 -9.36
N ILE A 103 -16.45 -17.83 -8.29
CA ILE A 103 -15.12 -18.39 -8.07
C ILE A 103 -15.11 -19.52 -7.04
N ALA A 104 -15.96 -19.44 -6.01
CA ALA A 104 -16.00 -20.41 -4.92
C ALA A 104 -17.22 -21.34 -5.05
N GLU A 105 -16.99 -22.64 -5.25
CA GLU A 105 -18.07 -23.60 -4.99
C GLU A 105 -18.48 -23.51 -3.50
N PRO A 106 -19.77 -23.67 -3.15
CA PRO A 106 -20.29 -23.47 -1.79
C PRO A 106 -19.54 -24.23 -0.66
N ASP A 107 -18.87 -25.33 -1.00
CA ASP A 107 -18.13 -26.19 -0.06
C ASP A 107 -16.59 -26.02 -0.17
N SER A 108 -16.11 -25.01 -0.89
CA SER A 108 -14.67 -24.75 -1.04
C SER A 108 -14.07 -24.30 0.30
N GLY A 109 -12.98 -24.95 0.73
CA GLY A 109 -12.23 -24.49 1.90
C GLY A 109 -11.57 -23.13 1.66
N SER A 110 -11.31 -22.37 2.73
CA SER A 110 -10.75 -21.01 2.66
C SER A 110 -9.47 -20.92 1.84
N ALA A 111 -8.61 -21.94 1.87
CA ALA A 111 -7.40 -22.00 1.04
C ALA A 111 -7.68 -21.93 -0.47
N ALA A 112 -8.68 -22.67 -0.95
CA ALA A 112 -9.06 -22.70 -2.36
C ALA A 112 -9.72 -21.37 -2.78
N ILE A 113 -10.58 -20.83 -1.91
CA ILE A 113 -11.21 -19.51 -2.10
C ILE A 113 -10.13 -18.42 -2.24
N ILE A 114 -9.15 -18.41 -1.33
CA ILE A 114 -8.04 -17.45 -1.35
C ILE A 114 -7.28 -17.52 -2.66
N GLU A 115 -6.91 -18.72 -3.11
CA GLU A 115 -6.15 -18.92 -4.35
C GLU A 115 -6.92 -18.40 -5.56
N ALA A 116 -8.19 -18.80 -5.68
CA ALA A 116 -9.01 -18.48 -6.83
C ALA A 116 -9.37 -16.99 -6.92
N ILE A 117 -9.69 -16.34 -5.78
CA ILE A 117 -9.94 -14.88 -5.75
C ILE A 117 -8.66 -14.10 -6.03
N SER A 118 -7.54 -14.50 -5.41
CA SER A 118 -6.24 -13.83 -5.65
C SER A 118 -5.83 -13.93 -7.11
N GLU A 119 -6.07 -15.08 -7.74
CA GLU A 119 -5.81 -15.28 -9.16
C GLU A 119 -6.69 -14.39 -10.04
N VAL A 120 -8.00 -14.29 -9.75
CA VAL A 120 -8.88 -13.40 -10.52
C VAL A 120 -8.45 -11.94 -10.39
N VAL A 121 -8.14 -11.47 -9.18
CA VAL A 121 -7.67 -10.08 -9.01
C VAL A 121 -6.40 -9.85 -9.83
N ARG A 122 -5.43 -10.76 -9.76
CA ARG A 122 -4.16 -10.65 -10.48
C ARG A 122 -4.30 -10.72 -12.00
N LEU A 123 -5.24 -11.50 -12.52
CA LEU A 123 -5.42 -11.70 -13.97
C LEU A 123 -6.36 -10.68 -14.61
N ARG A 124 -7.28 -10.08 -13.84
CA ARG A 124 -8.34 -9.20 -14.37
C ARG A 124 -8.08 -7.73 -14.13
N PHE A 125 -7.23 -7.37 -13.18
CA PHE A 125 -6.96 -5.99 -12.83
C PHE A 125 -5.51 -5.63 -13.13
N GLU A 126 -5.31 -4.52 -13.82
CA GLU A 126 -3.98 -4.00 -14.11
C GLU A 126 -3.38 -3.35 -12.86
N TYR A 127 -2.18 -3.78 -12.47
CA TYR A 127 -1.43 -3.14 -11.41
C TYR A 127 -0.72 -1.89 -11.94
N ILE A 128 -0.96 -0.73 -11.33
CA ILE A 128 -0.30 0.53 -11.66
C ILE A 128 0.69 0.87 -10.53
N PRO A 129 2.00 0.98 -10.80
CA PRO A 129 2.99 1.29 -9.77
C PRO A 129 2.98 2.77 -9.36
N GLU A 130 2.50 3.66 -10.23
CA GLU A 130 2.33 5.06 -9.89
C GLU A 130 1.25 5.24 -8.80
N PRO A 131 1.49 6.08 -7.78
CA PRO A 131 0.49 6.31 -6.73
C PRO A 131 -0.80 6.90 -7.29
N GLU A 132 -1.91 6.19 -7.13
CA GLU A 132 -3.24 6.70 -7.44
C GLU A 132 -3.91 7.31 -6.18
N ALA A 133 -5.07 7.96 -6.33
CA ALA A 133 -5.87 8.35 -5.17
C ALA A 133 -6.47 7.10 -4.49
N TRP A 134 -6.78 7.17 -3.20
CA TRP A 134 -7.61 6.12 -2.60
C TRP A 134 -8.99 6.16 -3.26
N ALA A 135 -9.49 4.99 -3.65
CA ALA A 135 -10.74 4.85 -4.37
C ALA A 135 -11.62 3.78 -3.70
N PRO A 136 -12.95 3.96 -3.66
CA PRO A 136 -13.89 2.91 -3.30
C PRO A 136 -13.75 1.69 -4.22
N VAL A 137 -14.04 0.50 -3.70
CA VAL A 137 -14.06 -0.75 -4.47
C VAL A 137 -14.82 -0.63 -5.79
N GLY A 138 -15.99 0.01 -5.77
CA GLY A 138 -16.81 0.20 -6.98
C GLY A 138 -16.07 0.96 -8.09
N GLU A 139 -15.27 1.96 -7.74
CA GLU A 139 -14.47 2.71 -8.70
C GLU A 139 -13.29 1.88 -9.22
N THR A 140 -12.62 1.11 -8.35
CA THR A 140 -11.55 0.18 -8.77
C THR A 140 -12.09 -0.92 -9.70
N LEU A 141 -13.29 -1.45 -9.43
CA LEU A 141 -13.98 -2.41 -10.29
C LEU A 141 -14.24 -1.83 -11.68
N LEU A 142 -14.75 -0.60 -11.75
CA LEU A 142 -15.05 0.08 -13.02
C LEU A 142 -13.77 0.44 -13.80
N ALA A 143 -12.72 0.86 -13.10
CA ALA A 143 -11.45 1.21 -13.71
C ALA A 143 -10.67 -0.01 -14.24
N GLY A 144 -10.91 -1.20 -13.66
CA GLY A 144 -10.20 -2.43 -14.04
C GLY A 144 -8.70 -2.40 -13.73
N ARG A 145 -8.27 -1.51 -12.84
CA ARG A 145 -6.87 -1.23 -12.52
C ARG A 145 -6.74 -0.58 -11.15
N GLY A 146 -5.53 -0.57 -10.60
CA GLY A 146 -5.22 0.15 -9.37
C GLY A 146 -3.80 -0.10 -8.88
N ASP A 147 -3.34 0.70 -7.92
CA ASP A 147 -2.08 0.44 -7.23
C ASP A 147 -2.25 -0.53 -6.05
N CYS A 148 -1.20 -0.71 -5.24
CA CYS A 148 -1.20 -1.61 -4.09
C CYS A 148 -2.38 -1.40 -3.12
N LYS A 149 -2.83 -0.16 -2.89
CA LYS A 149 -3.92 0.10 -1.94
C LYS A 149 -5.29 -0.18 -2.54
N ASN A 150 -5.51 0.22 -3.80
CA ASN A 150 -6.79 0.00 -4.47
C ASN A 150 -7.05 -1.50 -4.65
N LEU A 151 -6.05 -2.23 -5.16
CA LEU A 151 -6.20 -3.66 -5.39
C LEU A 151 -6.22 -4.47 -4.09
N SER A 152 -5.51 -4.04 -3.04
CA SER A 152 -5.60 -4.70 -1.72
C SER A 152 -6.98 -4.55 -1.09
N ILE A 153 -7.61 -3.36 -1.16
CA ILE A 153 -8.97 -3.17 -0.66
C ILE A 153 -9.97 -4.00 -1.47
N LEU A 154 -9.81 -4.04 -2.80
CA LEU A 154 -10.63 -4.89 -3.68
C LEU A 154 -10.52 -6.37 -3.29
N LEU A 155 -9.29 -6.89 -3.20
CA LEU A 155 -9.00 -8.28 -2.83
C LEU A 155 -9.58 -8.62 -1.45
N MET A 156 -9.34 -7.77 -0.44
CA MET A 156 -9.88 -7.97 0.90
C MET A 156 -11.42 -7.96 0.90
N SER A 157 -12.06 -7.09 0.12
CA SER A 157 -13.51 -7.03 0.01
C SER A 157 -14.09 -8.32 -0.58
N ALA A 158 -13.47 -8.84 -1.65
CA ALA A 158 -13.87 -10.10 -2.27
C ALA A 158 -13.70 -11.29 -1.31
N LEU A 159 -12.57 -11.38 -0.60
CA LEU A 159 -12.34 -12.42 0.40
C LEU A 159 -13.35 -12.36 1.54
N THR A 160 -13.65 -11.15 2.02
CA THR A 160 -14.67 -10.93 3.06
C THR A 160 -16.05 -11.37 2.58
N ALA A 161 -16.40 -11.05 1.32
CA ALA A 161 -17.67 -11.47 0.72
C ALA A 161 -17.81 -13.00 0.64
N SER A 162 -16.71 -13.72 0.45
CA SER A 162 -16.64 -15.18 0.49
C SER A 162 -16.54 -15.79 1.89
N GLY A 163 -16.65 -14.98 2.95
CA GLY A 163 -16.54 -15.46 4.33
C GLY A 163 -15.13 -15.85 4.76
N VAL A 164 -14.10 -15.41 4.03
CA VAL A 164 -12.70 -15.58 4.45
C VAL A 164 -12.31 -14.42 5.35
N ASP A 165 -11.82 -14.74 6.55
CA ASP A 165 -11.24 -13.74 7.45
C ASP A 165 -10.02 -13.10 6.79
N ALA A 166 -10.11 -11.81 6.52
CA ALA A 166 -9.08 -11.03 5.86
C ALA A 166 -8.90 -9.65 6.49
N TYR A 167 -7.69 -9.13 6.39
CA TYR A 167 -7.38 -7.73 6.64
C TYR A 167 -6.32 -7.25 5.66
N ALA A 168 -6.36 -5.97 5.32
CA ALA A 168 -5.27 -5.33 4.60
C ALA A 168 -4.25 -4.76 5.60
N ALA A 169 -2.98 -4.86 5.26
CA ALA A 169 -1.87 -4.47 6.10
C ALA A 169 -1.07 -3.37 5.41
N VAL A 170 -0.63 -2.36 6.17
CA VAL A 170 0.10 -1.20 5.63
C VAL A 170 1.37 -0.96 6.42
N SER A 171 2.49 -0.88 5.71
CA SER A 171 3.81 -0.47 6.23
C SER A 171 4.68 0.05 5.10
N ASN A 172 5.61 0.96 5.43
CA ASN A 172 6.69 1.39 4.53
C ASN A 172 6.24 1.88 3.14
N GLY A 173 5.01 2.41 3.02
CA GLY A 173 4.48 2.88 1.74
C GLY A 173 3.93 1.78 0.83
N HIS A 174 3.76 0.56 1.35
CA HIS A 174 3.13 -0.56 0.65
C HIS A 174 1.90 -1.07 1.40
N MET A 175 0.99 -1.69 0.66
CA MET A 175 -0.21 -2.33 1.19
C MET A 175 -0.36 -3.73 0.58
N TRP A 176 -0.67 -4.70 1.43
CA TRP A 176 -0.90 -6.10 1.05
C TRP A 176 -2.10 -6.67 1.81
N VAL A 177 -2.54 -7.87 1.46
CA VAL A 177 -3.65 -8.54 2.16
C VAL A 177 -3.14 -9.74 2.96
N ARG A 178 -3.72 -9.93 4.14
CA ARG A 178 -3.56 -11.13 4.97
C ARG A 178 -4.90 -11.82 5.04
N ALA A 179 -4.93 -13.11 4.72
CA ALA A 179 -6.15 -13.93 4.74
C ALA A 179 -5.92 -15.23 5.49
N TYR A 180 -6.88 -15.67 6.29
CA TYR A 180 -6.80 -16.91 7.05
C TYR A 180 -7.30 -18.08 6.21
N ASP A 181 -6.44 -19.07 5.97
CA ASP A 181 -6.77 -20.24 5.13
C ASP A 181 -7.42 -21.40 5.90
N GLY A 182 -7.78 -21.18 7.16
CA GLY A 182 -8.26 -22.21 8.09
C GLY A 182 -7.17 -22.83 8.95
N GLN A 183 -5.90 -22.58 8.65
CA GLN A 183 -4.75 -23.05 9.42
C GLN A 183 -3.82 -21.91 9.81
N GLN A 184 -3.52 -21.03 8.86
CA GLN A 184 -2.57 -19.93 9.02
C GLN A 184 -2.99 -18.69 8.24
N TRP A 185 -2.42 -17.56 8.65
CA TRP A 185 -2.54 -16.32 7.88
C TRP A 185 -1.56 -16.34 6.70
N ARG A 186 -2.09 -16.28 5.48
CA ARG A 186 -1.33 -16.17 4.23
C ARG A 186 -1.05 -14.71 3.90
N ILE A 187 0.06 -14.44 3.20
CA ILE A 187 0.40 -13.12 2.65
C ILE A 187 -0.04 -13.14 1.18
N LEU A 188 -0.81 -12.14 0.78
CA LEU A 188 -1.33 -12.01 -0.58
C LEU A 188 -0.88 -10.65 -1.15
N GLU A 189 -0.16 -10.72 -2.26
CA GLU A 189 0.37 -9.56 -2.98
C GLU A 189 -0.40 -9.35 -4.28
N THR A 190 -0.76 -8.09 -4.55
CA THR A 190 -1.36 -7.68 -5.83
C THR A 190 -0.33 -7.12 -6.80
N ASP A 191 0.86 -6.76 -6.30
CA ASP A 191 2.00 -6.35 -7.11
C ASP A 191 2.66 -7.58 -7.75
N THR A 192 2.70 -7.62 -9.08
CA THR A 192 3.23 -8.78 -9.83
C THR A 192 4.71 -8.62 -10.22
N ASP A 193 5.31 -7.47 -9.94
CA ASP A 193 6.69 -7.18 -10.30
C ASP A 193 7.66 -7.95 -9.39
N SER A 194 8.54 -8.74 -10.00
CA SER A 194 9.46 -9.62 -9.27
C SER A 194 10.51 -8.86 -8.48
N ASP A 195 10.91 -7.67 -8.93
CA ASP A 195 11.97 -6.88 -8.29
C ASP A 195 11.40 -6.16 -7.06
N ARG A 196 10.20 -5.59 -7.17
CA ARG A 196 9.47 -5.05 -6.02
C ARG A 196 9.14 -6.12 -4.98
N ASN A 197 8.70 -7.28 -5.43
CA ASN A 197 8.40 -8.40 -4.54
C ASN A 197 9.61 -8.94 -3.76
N GLN A 198 10.84 -8.77 -4.27
CA GLN A 198 12.05 -9.10 -3.49
C GLN A 198 12.23 -8.16 -2.29
N ILE A 199 11.84 -6.90 -2.42
CA ILE A 199 11.97 -5.89 -1.36
C ILE A 199 11.01 -6.21 -0.22
N TYR A 200 9.77 -6.59 -0.55
CA TYR A 200 8.77 -6.92 0.48
C TYR A 200 9.13 -8.20 1.27
N ARG A 201 10.06 -9.01 0.79
CA ARG A 201 10.59 -10.20 1.50
C ARG A 201 11.71 -9.89 2.48
N ILE A 202 12.10 -8.62 2.64
CA ILE A 202 13.03 -8.22 3.71
C ILE A 202 12.43 -8.66 5.07
N PRO A 203 13.18 -9.38 5.92
CA PRO A 203 12.65 -9.90 7.18
C PRO A 203 12.01 -8.82 8.06
N GLY A 204 10.83 -9.11 8.61
CA GLY A 204 10.07 -8.20 9.46
C GLY A 204 9.03 -7.36 8.70
N PHE A 205 9.12 -7.26 7.37
CA PHE A 205 8.21 -6.44 6.57
C PHE A 205 6.73 -6.83 6.73
N TYR A 206 6.44 -8.13 6.71
CA TYR A 206 5.07 -8.66 6.72
C TYR A 206 4.54 -9.00 8.11
N GLU A 207 5.44 -9.21 9.06
CA GLU A 207 5.14 -9.80 10.36
C GLU A 207 4.40 -8.82 11.28
N ASP A 208 4.86 -7.57 11.32
CA ASP A 208 4.35 -6.53 12.23
C ASP A 208 3.98 -5.23 11.47
N PRO A 209 2.91 -5.24 10.66
CA PRO A 209 2.50 -4.07 9.91
C PRO A 209 2.15 -2.89 10.83
N LEU A 210 2.39 -1.65 10.39
CA LEU A 210 2.06 -0.47 11.17
C LEU A 210 0.55 -0.33 11.35
N TYR A 211 -0.22 -0.68 10.32
CA TYR A 211 -1.68 -0.69 10.37
C TYR A 211 -2.25 -2.04 9.91
N LYS A 212 -3.37 -2.43 10.53
CA LYS A 212 -4.26 -3.50 10.08
C LYS A 212 -5.63 -2.91 9.81
N ILE A 213 -6.15 -3.08 8.61
CA ILE A 213 -7.42 -2.54 8.15
C ILE A 213 -8.35 -3.72 7.93
N PHE A 214 -9.38 -3.80 8.74
CA PHE A 214 -10.48 -4.75 8.62
C PHE A 214 -11.70 -4.04 7.99
N PRO A 215 -12.67 -4.81 7.46
CA PRO A 215 -13.92 -4.25 6.94
C PRO A 215 -14.67 -3.33 7.92
N ASP A 216 -14.58 -3.60 9.22
CA ASP A 216 -15.33 -2.90 10.26
C ASP A 216 -14.48 -1.94 11.12
N ARG A 217 -13.15 -2.03 11.05
CA ARG A 217 -12.24 -1.26 11.91
C ARG A 217 -10.83 -1.16 11.36
N SER A 218 -10.10 -0.15 11.79
CA SER A 218 -8.65 -0.06 11.60
C SER A 218 -7.93 -0.13 12.93
N LEU A 219 -6.77 -0.78 12.95
CA LEU A 219 -5.89 -0.88 14.09
C LEU A 219 -4.50 -0.33 13.74
N LYS A 220 -3.84 0.34 14.69
CA LYS A 220 -2.46 0.83 14.57
C LYS A 220 -1.58 0.23 15.64
N ARG A 221 -0.32 -0.05 15.34
CA ARG A 221 0.66 -0.43 16.37
C ARG A 221 0.80 0.68 17.41
N ILE A 222 0.81 0.30 18.69
CA ILE A 222 0.92 1.24 19.80
C ILE A 222 2.38 1.72 19.92
N PRO A 223 2.64 3.03 20.05
CA PRO A 223 3.98 3.55 20.34
C PRO A 223 4.57 2.98 21.64
N ARG A 224 5.89 2.85 21.71
CA ARG A 224 6.63 2.50 22.94
C ARG A 224 6.85 3.71 23.83
#